data_AF-A0A2E6S9W8-F1
#
_entry.id   AF-A0A2E6S9W8-F1
#
_cell.length_a   1.000
_cell.length_b   1.000
_cell.length_c   1.000
_cell.angle_alpha   90.00
_cell.angle_beta   90.00
_cell.angle_gamma   90.00
#
_symmetry.space_group_name_H-M   'P 1'
#
loop_
_entity.id
_entity.type
_entity.pdbx_description
1 polymer ?
#
loop_
_entity_poly.entity_id
_entity_poly.type
_entity_poly.pdbx_seq_one_letter_code
_entity_poly.pdbx_strand_id
1 'polypeptide(L)'
;MPELPSSHVFPTAEAASKALAAEIGELVSTRAAGGQPAVLGLATGSTPIRLYAELVQLHRDGLSFANVTTFNLDEYLGLDRAHNESYWHFMHTHLFDHIDVPSGNINIPDGTIADADLENYCAEYEKSIIQAG
;
A
#
# COMPACT_ATOMS: atom_id res chain seq x y z
N MET A 1 -4.21 -32.92 -2.66
CA MET A 1 -3.86 -32.15 -1.46
C MET A 1 -3.62 -30.72 -1.92
N PRO A 2 -4.25 -29.69 -1.35
CA PRO A 2 -3.90 -28.31 -1.70
C PRO A 2 -2.41 -28.10 -1.36
N GLU A 3 -1.69 -27.42 -2.24
CA GLU A 3 -0.30 -27.03 -1.96
C GLU A 3 -0.28 -26.16 -0.70
N LEU A 4 0.64 -26.45 0.21
CA LEU A 4 0.87 -25.59 1.36
C LEU A 4 1.42 -24.24 0.86
N PRO A 5 1.00 -23.12 1.46
CA PRO A 5 1.57 -21.82 1.09
C PRO A 5 3.09 -21.82 1.29
N SER A 6 3.81 -21.21 0.34
CA SER A 6 5.26 -21.02 0.46
C SER A 6 5.57 -20.16 1.68
N SER A 7 6.57 -20.55 2.45
CA SER A 7 7.08 -19.75 3.57
C SER A 7 8.58 -19.55 3.45
N HIS A 8 9.01 -18.30 3.68
CA HIS A 8 10.40 -17.88 3.62
C HIS A 8 10.76 -17.29 4.99
N VAL A 9 11.77 -17.85 5.65
CA VAL A 9 12.21 -17.40 6.97
C VAL A 9 13.55 -16.68 6.82
N PHE A 10 13.61 -15.47 7.35
CA PHE A 10 14.79 -14.62 7.32
C PHE A 10 15.36 -14.46 8.72
N PRO A 11 16.69 -14.29 8.86
CA PRO A 11 17.33 -14.13 10.17
C PRO A 11 16.99 -12.79 10.85
N THR A 12 16.55 -11.79 10.09
CA THR A 12 16.20 -10.46 10.61
C THR A 12 15.00 -9.87 9.86
N ALA A 13 14.28 -8.95 10.53
CA ALA A 13 13.19 -8.18 9.91
C ALA A 13 13.67 -7.31 8.74
N GLU A 14 14.93 -6.85 8.78
CA GLU A 14 15.56 -6.10 7.70
C GLU A 14 15.77 -6.97 6.46
N ALA A 15 16.34 -8.17 6.63
CA ALA A 15 16.51 -9.12 5.53
C ALA A 15 15.15 -9.52 4.92
N ALA A 16 14.13 -9.73 5.76
CA ALA A 16 12.76 -9.98 5.30
C ALA A 16 12.18 -8.79 4.51
N SER A 17 12.30 -7.57 5.03
CA SER A 17 11.76 -6.37 4.39
C SER A 17 12.42 -6.09 3.05
N LYS A 18 13.75 -6.27 2.96
CA LYS A 18 14.50 -6.09 1.72
C LYS A 18 14.15 -7.15 0.67
N ALA A 19 14.01 -8.41 1.08
CA ALA A 19 13.59 -9.48 0.18
C ALA A 19 12.17 -9.25 -0.35
N LEU A 20 11.24 -8.86 0.53
CA LEU A 20 9.86 -8.54 0.14
C LEU A 20 9.79 -7.30 -0.75
N ALA A 21 10.58 -6.26 -0.48
CA ALA A 21 10.66 -5.08 -1.33
C ALA A 21 11.14 -5.43 -2.74
N ALA A 22 12.15 -6.32 -2.85
CA ALA A 22 12.63 -6.79 -4.15
C ALA A 22 11.53 -7.55 -4.91
N GLU A 23 10.78 -8.43 -4.24
CA GLU A 23 9.66 -9.16 -4.85
C GLU A 23 8.55 -8.20 -5.33
N ILE A 24 8.19 -7.20 -4.52
CA ILE A 24 7.24 -6.16 -4.91
C ILE A 24 7.79 -5.35 -6.10
N GLY A 25 9.08 -5.00 -6.09
CA GLY A 25 9.70 -4.26 -7.19
C GLY A 25 9.72 -5.03 -8.51
N GLU A 26 9.97 -6.35 -8.45
CA GLU A 26 9.85 -7.25 -9.61
C GLU A 26 8.41 -7.33 -10.12
N LEU A 27 7.42 -7.45 -9.22
CA LEU A 27 6.00 -7.43 -9.57
C LEU A 27 5.62 -6.14 -10.29
N VAL A 28 5.97 -4.98 -9.70
CA VAL A 28 5.68 -3.66 -10.27
C VAL A 28 6.32 -3.49 -11.65
N SER A 29 7.60 -3.85 -11.78
CA SER A 29 8.33 -3.78 -13.05
C SER A 29 7.72 -4.69 -14.12
N THR A 30 7.36 -5.91 -13.75
CA THR A 30 6.77 -6.91 -14.66
C THR A 30 5.40 -6.46 -15.16
N ARG A 31 4.54 -5.97 -14.25
CA ARG A 31 3.22 -5.44 -14.58
C ARG A 31 3.33 -4.23 -15.50
N ALA A 32 4.22 -3.29 -15.18
CA ALA A 32 4.50 -2.12 -16.01
C ALA A 32 5.00 -2.49 -17.42
N ALA A 33 5.94 -3.43 -17.54
CA ALA A 33 6.42 -3.91 -18.84
C ALA A 33 5.32 -4.59 -19.66
N GLY A 34 4.34 -5.22 -19.00
CA GLY A 34 3.15 -5.81 -19.62
C GLY A 34 2.02 -4.82 -19.92
N GLY A 35 2.16 -3.53 -19.59
CA GLY A 35 1.10 -2.53 -19.73
C GLY A 35 -0.11 -2.76 -18.83
N GLN A 36 0.07 -3.45 -17.70
CA GLN A 36 -0.97 -3.73 -16.71
C GLN A 36 -0.68 -3.00 -15.41
N PRO A 37 -1.67 -2.43 -14.71
CA PRO A 37 -1.43 -1.82 -13.41
C PRO A 37 -0.97 -2.86 -12.38
N ALA A 38 -0.15 -2.43 -11.41
CA ALA A 38 0.12 -3.19 -10.20
C ALA A 38 -0.82 -2.71 -9.09
N VAL A 39 -1.68 -3.58 -8.58
CA VAL A 39 -2.61 -3.28 -7.49
C VAL A 39 -2.03 -3.82 -6.17
N LEU A 40 -1.80 -2.95 -5.19
CA LEU A 40 -1.17 -3.30 -3.92
C LEU A 40 -2.09 -2.98 -2.74
N GLY A 41 -2.32 -3.98 -1.88
CA GLY A 41 -2.90 -3.78 -0.56
C GLY A 41 -1.81 -3.37 0.44
N LEU A 42 -2.00 -2.27 1.16
CA LEU A 42 -0.97 -1.67 2.03
C LEU A 42 -1.45 -1.61 3.48
N ALA A 43 -0.66 -2.18 4.39
CA ALA A 43 -0.94 -2.19 5.82
C ALA A 43 -0.25 -1.02 6.54
N THR A 44 -0.74 -0.69 7.73
CA THR A 44 -0.19 0.36 8.60
C THR A 44 0.44 -0.26 9.86
N GLY A 45 1.11 0.56 10.66
CA GLY A 45 1.78 0.13 11.89
C GLY A 45 3.30 -0.02 11.76
N SER A 46 3.95 -0.48 12.83
CA SER A 46 5.43 -0.44 12.93
C SER A 46 6.14 -1.47 12.04
N THR A 47 5.52 -2.63 11.82
CA THR A 47 6.09 -3.71 11.00
C THR A 47 6.40 -3.28 9.56
N PRO A 48 5.47 -2.66 8.78
CA PRO A 48 5.73 -2.28 7.40
C PRO A 48 6.63 -1.06 7.20
N ILE A 49 6.98 -0.28 8.25
CA ILE A 49 7.83 0.93 8.10
C ILE A 49 9.15 0.62 7.38
N ARG A 50 9.79 -0.49 7.74
CA ARG A 50 11.04 -0.92 7.10
C ARG A 50 10.83 -1.28 5.63
N LEU A 51 9.74 -1.99 5.33
CA LEU A 51 9.38 -2.30 3.94
C LEU A 51 9.19 -1.02 3.11
N TYR A 52 8.47 -0.03 3.65
CA TYR A 52 8.28 1.26 2.96
C TYR A 52 9.59 2.00 2.73
N ALA A 53 10.51 2.00 3.70
CA ALA A 53 11.84 2.57 3.50
C ALA A 53 12.62 1.89 2.36
N GLU A 54 12.52 0.56 2.24
CA GLU A 54 13.14 -0.19 1.15
C GLU A 54 12.47 0.12 -0.21
N LEU A 55 11.13 0.24 -0.28
CA LEU A 55 10.44 0.65 -1.51
C LEU A 55 10.82 2.06 -1.96
N VAL A 56 10.96 2.99 -1.01
CA VAL A 56 11.49 4.34 -1.28
C VAL A 56 12.91 4.27 -1.81
N GLN A 57 13.75 3.38 -1.27
CA GLN A 57 15.10 3.20 -1.79
C GLN A 57 15.10 2.65 -3.21
N LEU A 58 14.26 1.64 -3.51
CA LEU A 58 14.10 1.12 -4.87
C LEU A 58 13.63 2.22 -5.85
N HIS A 59 12.75 3.12 -5.40
CA HIS A 59 12.34 4.27 -6.22
C HIS A 59 13.53 5.18 -6.55
N ARG A 60 14.32 5.52 -5.53
CA ARG A 60 15.54 6.33 -5.70
C ARG A 60 16.56 5.65 -6.63
N ASP A 61 16.56 4.32 -6.66
CA ASP A 61 17.42 3.51 -7.53
C ASP A 61 16.83 3.31 -8.95
N GLY A 62 15.66 3.87 -9.24
CA GLY A 62 15.08 3.98 -10.59
C GLY A 62 13.78 3.21 -10.83
N LEU A 63 13.23 2.51 -9.82
CA LEU A 63 11.92 1.87 -9.94
C LEU A 63 10.80 2.92 -9.97
N SER A 64 9.99 2.96 -11.03
CA SER A 64 8.81 3.83 -11.08
C SER A 64 7.57 3.10 -10.56
N PHE A 65 6.80 3.81 -9.75
CA PHE A 65 5.50 3.44 -9.21
C PHE A 65 4.34 4.17 -9.94
N ALA A 66 4.61 4.84 -11.08
CA ALA A 66 3.60 5.57 -11.85
C ALA A 66 2.44 4.69 -12.35
N ASN A 67 2.63 3.38 -12.41
CA ASN A 67 1.64 2.38 -12.84
C ASN A 67 1.04 1.58 -11.66
N VAL A 68 1.22 2.06 -10.43
CA VAL A 68 0.72 1.41 -9.21
C VAL A 68 -0.60 2.03 -8.81
N THR A 69 -1.52 1.19 -8.31
CA THR A 69 -2.73 1.58 -7.57
C THR A 69 -2.69 0.92 -6.20
N THR A 70 -3.00 1.68 -5.15
CA THR A 70 -2.90 1.19 -3.78
C THR A 70 -4.25 1.23 -3.08
N PHE A 71 -4.46 0.29 -2.17
CA PHE A 71 -5.58 0.28 -1.23
C PHE A 71 -5.04 0.04 0.17
N ASN A 72 -5.26 1.00 1.07
CA ASN A 72 -4.97 0.81 2.49
C ASN A 72 -6.10 0.03 3.16
N LEU A 73 -5.74 -0.72 4.21
CA LEU A 73 -6.66 -1.65 4.88
C LEU A 73 -7.72 -0.93 5.74
N ASP A 74 -7.31 0.13 6.42
CA ASP A 74 -8.09 0.77 7.48
C ASP A 74 -7.75 2.25 7.67
N GLU A 75 -8.60 2.95 8.42
CA GLU A 75 -8.39 4.29 8.99
C GLU A 75 -9.24 4.40 10.27
N TYR A 76 -8.82 5.25 11.21
CA TYR A 76 -9.60 5.55 12.40
C TYR A 76 -10.75 6.53 12.10
N LEU A 77 -11.96 6.16 12.52
CA LEU A 77 -13.11 7.07 12.47
C LEU A 77 -12.94 8.25 13.43
N GLY A 78 -13.33 9.43 12.97
CA GLY A 78 -13.24 10.70 13.69
C GLY A 78 -11.91 11.42 13.55
N LEU A 79 -10.92 10.84 12.87
CA LEU A 79 -9.64 11.51 12.60
C LEU A 79 -9.66 12.22 11.25
N ASP A 80 -9.25 13.48 11.25
CA ASP A 80 -8.90 14.18 10.02
C ASP A 80 -7.50 13.76 9.53
N ARG A 81 -7.22 14.02 8.25
CA ARG A 81 -5.94 13.67 7.60
C ARG A 81 -4.72 14.40 8.17
N ALA A 82 -4.91 15.53 8.84
CA ALA A 82 -3.84 16.29 9.47
C ALA A 82 -3.53 15.77 10.88
N HIS A 83 -4.36 14.89 11.45
CA HIS A 83 -4.11 14.24 12.72
C HIS A 83 -2.90 13.31 12.62
N ASN A 84 -1.97 13.40 13.57
CA ASN A 84 -0.73 12.61 13.54
C ASN A 84 -0.96 11.09 13.59
N GLU A 85 -2.10 10.66 14.14
CA GLU A 85 -2.48 9.24 14.22
C GLU A 85 -3.29 8.76 13.01
N SER A 86 -3.63 9.66 12.06
CA SER A 86 -4.28 9.25 10.81
C SER A 86 -3.34 8.38 9.99
N TYR A 87 -3.88 7.28 9.45
CA TYR A 87 -3.14 6.45 8.52
C TYR A 87 -2.89 7.12 7.18
N TRP A 88 -3.70 8.10 6.79
CA TRP A 88 -3.35 9.03 5.72
C TRP A 88 -2.00 9.71 6.01
N HIS A 89 -1.85 10.34 7.17
CA HIS A 89 -0.60 11.02 7.55
C HIS A 89 0.58 10.05 7.63
N PHE A 90 0.37 8.87 8.22
CA PHE A 90 1.37 7.81 8.32
C PHE A 90 1.90 7.39 6.94
N MET A 91 1.00 7.11 5.99
CA MET A 91 1.39 6.62 4.66
C MET A 91 2.10 7.68 3.82
N HIS A 92 1.68 8.94 3.91
CA HIS A 92 2.39 10.05 3.26
C HIS A 92 3.80 10.23 3.83
N THR A 93 3.92 10.18 5.15
CA THR A 93 5.21 10.28 5.84
C THR A 93 6.17 9.16 5.44
N HIS A 94 5.69 7.92 5.33
CA HIS A 94 6.56 6.76 5.14
C HIS A 94 6.75 6.31 3.69
N LEU A 95 5.82 6.65 2.78
CA LEU A 95 5.84 6.13 1.42
C LEU A 95 5.45 7.17 0.37
N PHE A 96 4.22 7.69 0.40
CA PHE A 96 3.62 8.35 -0.76
C PHE A 96 4.26 9.69 -1.14
N ASP A 97 4.86 10.41 -0.19
CA ASP A 97 5.59 11.65 -0.51
C ASP A 97 7.00 11.40 -1.08
N HIS A 98 7.43 10.14 -1.14
CA HIS A 98 8.79 9.74 -1.53
C HIS A 98 8.85 8.90 -2.81
N ILE A 99 7.70 8.59 -3.42
CA ILE A 99 7.58 7.80 -4.66
C ILE A 99 6.64 8.48 -5.66
N ASP A 100 6.64 8.04 -6.91
CA ASP A 100 5.88 8.64 -8.02
C ASP A 100 4.52 7.96 -8.31
N VAL A 101 3.84 7.46 -7.28
CA VAL A 101 2.45 6.97 -7.42
C VAL A 101 1.53 8.17 -7.72
N PRO A 102 0.68 8.12 -8.76
CA PRO A 102 -0.29 9.18 -9.02
C PRO A 102 -1.26 9.33 -7.85
N SER A 103 -1.55 10.57 -7.42
CA SER A 103 -2.44 10.79 -6.26
C SER A 103 -3.84 10.21 -6.42
N GLY A 104 -4.37 10.15 -7.65
CA GLY A 104 -5.65 9.51 -7.94
C GLY A 104 -5.65 7.99 -7.84
N ASN A 105 -4.46 7.38 -7.72
CA ASN A 105 -4.28 5.94 -7.54
C ASN A 105 -4.01 5.56 -6.08
N ILE A 106 -3.99 6.53 -5.16
CA ILE A 106 -3.79 6.32 -3.72
C ILE A 106 -5.17 6.24 -3.07
N ASN A 107 -5.57 5.04 -2.63
CA ASN A 107 -6.83 4.84 -1.93
C ASN A 107 -6.56 4.56 -0.45
N ILE A 108 -6.97 5.51 0.40
CA ILE A 108 -6.93 5.40 1.86
C ILE A 108 -8.35 5.67 2.37
N PRO A 109 -8.91 4.84 3.27
CA PRO A 109 -10.22 5.10 3.84
C PRO A 109 -10.30 6.49 4.50
N ASP A 110 -11.45 7.14 4.41
CA ASP A 110 -11.68 8.47 4.97
C ASP A 110 -12.26 8.35 6.39
N GLY A 111 -11.46 8.76 7.38
CA GLY A 111 -11.86 8.74 8.78
C GLY A 111 -12.96 9.75 9.14
N THR A 112 -13.30 10.69 8.27
CA THR A 112 -14.25 11.78 8.55
C THR A 112 -15.68 11.49 8.08
N ILE A 113 -15.93 10.29 7.55
CA ILE A 113 -17.25 9.87 7.08
C ILE A 113 -18.26 9.87 8.24
N ALA A 114 -19.45 10.42 7.98
CA ALA A 114 -20.53 10.42 8.94
C ALA A 114 -21.07 8.99 9.17
N ASP A 115 -21.45 8.66 10.40
CA ASP A 115 -21.99 7.34 10.76
C ASP A 115 -23.14 6.87 9.85
N ALA A 116 -23.99 7.80 9.40
CA ALA A 116 -25.13 7.49 8.52
C ALA A 116 -24.71 7.02 7.12
N ASP A 117 -23.50 7.36 6.68
CA ASP A 117 -22.95 7.06 5.35
C ASP A 117 -21.91 5.93 5.38
N LEU A 118 -21.49 5.50 6.57
CA LEU A 118 -20.37 4.58 6.78
C LEU A 118 -20.54 3.23 6.06
N GLU A 119 -21.73 2.63 6.12
CA GLU A 119 -22.00 1.33 5.47
C GLU A 119 -21.87 1.43 3.94
N ASN A 120 -22.43 2.49 3.36
CA ASN A 120 -22.32 2.75 1.92
C ASN A 120 -20.87 3.05 1.52
N TYR A 121 -20.14 3.79 2.34
CA TYR A 121 -18.73 4.10 2.11
C TYR A 121 -17.88 2.82 2.05
N CYS A 122 -18.02 1.92 3.03
CA CYS A 122 -17.33 0.64 3.04
C CYS A 122 -17.69 -0.22 1.80
N ALA A 123 -18.96 -0.25 1.41
CA ALA A 123 -19.40 -1.01 0.24
C ALA A 123 -18.81 -0.48 -1.07
N GLU A 124 -18.74 0.84 -1.24
CA GLU A 124 -18.12 1.45 -2.43
C GLU A 124 -16.59 1.31 -2.44
N TYR A 125 -15.95 1.31 -1.26
CA TYR A 125 -14.52 1.04 -1.14
C TYR A 125 -14.19 -0.42 -1.54
N GLU A 126 -14.95 -1.40 -1.04
CA GLU A 126 -14.83 -2.82 -1.42
C GLU A 126 -15.04 -3.03 -2.92
N LYS A 127 -16.06 -2.38 -3.48
CA LYS A 127 -16.33 -2.41 -4.92
C LYS A 127 -15.18 -1.81 -5.73
N SER A 128 -14.52 -0.77 -5.23
CA SER A 128 -13.35 -0.17 -5.87
C SER A 128 -12.16 -1.14 -5.89
N ILE A 129 -11.96 -1.91 -4.80
CA ILE A 129 -10.95 -2.99 -4.76
C ILE A 129 -11.25 -4.04 -5.84
N ILE A 130 -12.49 -4.54 -5.90
CA ILE A 130 -12.90 -5.56 -6.89
C ILE A 130 -12.74 -5.05 -8.33
N GLN A 131 -13.04 -3.76 -8.58
CA GLN A 131 -12.92 -3.16 -9.91
C GLN A 131 -11.47 -2.95 -10.35
N ALA A 132 -10.55 -2.74 -9.41
CA ALA A 132 -9.13 -2.56 -9.71
C ALA A 132 -8.44 -3.87 -10.14
N GLY A 133 -8.95 -5.03 -9.69
CA GLY A 133 -8.55 -6.36 -10.16
C GLY A 133 -8.09 -7.31 -9.07
#